data_AF-A0AAE0B911-F1
#
_entry.id   AF-A0AAE0B911-F1
#
_cell.length_a   1.000
_cell.length_b   1.000
_cell.length_c   1.000
_cell.angle_alpha   90.00
_cell.angle_beta   90.00
_cell.angle_gamma   90.00
#
_symmetry.space_group_name_H-M   'P 1'
#
loop_
_entity.id
_entity.type
_entity.pdbx_description
1 polymer ?
#
loop_
_entity_poly.entity_id
_entity_poly.type
_entity_poly.pdbx_seq_one_letter_code
_entity_poly.pdbx_strand_id
1 'polypeptide(L)'
;MIISLRFLSPSGGWNNTLIEQSFTKEDVVAIQSIPIGSRSCGDSLVWHNEETGAFNVKSGYWVARNMVVQASSSNSASSINTDWWKRLWNLKIPQKIKKFIWKGCFDWIPTMYNLCLRRIPVVDICPLCNKVSKTTLHTLWDCKIFKHARKQWIPSNTQIRGQYKNFFDLLDCSSSLGEEDLEVFCTIVWRVWSLRNAKTHGAPYTDVCDVFVWTKCFLLEYKECNMGVAKNRSMVSRRNVLWSPPSPGFFKVNCDAAIDVRGGRIGFGLVIRDSTGGVMASSSQVMAGYFNAQAAEAIAILRGIQFSKDSGLYLCYVESDL
;
A
#
# COMPACT_ATOMS: atom_id res chain seq x y z
N MET A 1 22.14 8.85 23.11
CA MET A 1 23.27 9.07 24.01
C MET A 1 23.09 10.42 24.67
N ILE A 2 22.99 10.49 25.99
CA ILE A 2 22.85 11.75 26.73
C ILE A 2 24.23 12.09 27.28
N ILE A 3 24.81 13.21 26.84
CA ILE A 3 26.14 13.65 27.28
C ILE A 3 25.94 14.81 28.26
N SER A 4 26.55 14.70 29.44
CA SER A 4 26.43 15.72 30.48
C SER A 4 27.08 17.04 30.05
N LEU A 5 26.48 18.16 30.45
CA LEU A 5 27.06 19.51 30.29
C LEU A 5 28.45 19.67 30.93
N ARG A 6 28.85 18.75 31.83
CA ARG A 6 30.19 18.71 32.44
C ARG A 6 31.32 18.46 31.44
N PHE A 7 31.01 17.96 30.25
CA PHE A 7 31.97 17.72 29.17
C PHE A 7 32.12 18.90 28.21
N LEU A 8 31.50 20.05 28.52
CA LEU A 8 31.67 21.29 27.76
C LEU A 8 32.78 22.15 28.38
N SER A 9 33.56 22.82 27.53
CA SER A 9 34.51 23.83 27.94
C SER A 9 33.78 25.14 28.30
N PRO A 10 34.38 25.99 29.16
CA PRO A 10 33.85 27.32 29.43
C PRO A 10 33.74 28.22 28.18
N SER A 11 34.47 27.89 27.11
CA SER A 11 34.44 28.57 25.81
C SER A 11 33.31 28.11 24.87
N GLY A 12 32.44 27.18 25.30
CA GLY A 12 31.30 26.70 24.51
C GLY A 12 31.62 25.57 23.52
N GLY A 13 32.75 24.88 23.69
CA GLY A 13 33.15 23.72 22.88
C GLY A 13 33.19 22.41 23.68
N TRP A 14 33.56 21.31 23.03
CA TRP A 14 33.79 20.04 23.73
C TRP A 14 35.11 20.10 24.52
N ASN A 15 35.10 19.61 25.76
CA ASN A 15 36.32 19.41 26.55
C ASN A 15 37.00 18.10 26.12
N ASN A 16 37.80 18.17 25.05
CA ASN A 16 38.43 17.00 24.43
C ASN A 16 39.25 16.17 25.40
N THR A 17 40.01 16.81 26.30
CA THR A 17 40.84 16.10 27.29
C THR A 17 40.00 15.26 28.24
N LEU A 18 38.87 15.79 28.71
CA LEU A 18 37.97 15.05 29.61
C LEU A 18 37.20 13.94 28.87
N ILE A 19 36.85 14.16 27.61
CA ILE A 19 36.14 13.19 26.76
C ILE A 19 37.07 12.00 26.42
N GLU A 20 38.30 12.27 26.00
CA GLU A 20 39.30 11.24 25.70
C GLU A 20 39.67 10.37 26.91
N GLN A 21 39.60 10.92 28.12
CA GLN A 21 39.85 10.18 29.36
C GLN A 21 38.64 9.37 29.84
N SER A 22 37.43 9.72 29.40
CA SER A 22 36.18 9.15 29.93
C SER A 22 35.52 8.13 28.98
N PHE A 23 35.87 8.14 27.70
CA PHE A 23 35.19 7.35 26.67
C PHE A 23 36.15 6.56 25.78
N THR A 24 35.62 5.54 25.10
CA THR A 24 36.39 4.75 24.12
C THR A 24 36.72 5.59 22.89
N LYS A 25 37.71 5.17 22.09
CA LYS A 25 38.10 5.93 20.88
C LYS A 25 36.95 6.09 19.90
N GLU A 26 36.11 5.07 19.78
CA GLU A 26 34.92 5.06 18.93
C GLU A 26 33.89 6.09 19.42
N ASP A 27 33.65 6.12 20.73
CA ASP A 27 32.70 7.06 21.34
C ASP A 27 33.22 8.51 21.30
N VAL A 28 34.52 8.74 21.49
CA VAL A 28 35.14 10.08 21.40
C VAL A 28 34.86 10.70 20.03
N VAL A 29 35.06 9.94 18.96
CA VAL A 29 34.79 10.41 17.58
C VAL A 29 33.30 10.72 17.39
N ALA A 30 32.42 9.85 17.88
CA ALA A 30 30.98 10.06 17.80
C ALA A 30 30.53 11.31 18.59
N ILE A 31 31.06 11.51 19.80
CA ILE A 31 30.77 12.67 20.65
C ILE A 31 31.23 13.97 19.99
N GLN A 32 32.47 14.01 19.48
CA GLN A 32 33.03 15.18 18.82
C GLN A 32 32.30 15.57 17.53
N SER A 33 31.64 14.61 16.88
CA SER A 33 30.83 14.87 15.68
C SER A 33 29.49 15.57 15.96
N ILE A 34 29.07 15.67 17.23
CA ILE A 34 27.82 16.33 17.61
C ILE A 34 28.03 17.86 17.59
N PRO A 35 27.29 18.61 16.75
CA PRO A 35 27.41 20.07 16.71
C PRO A 35 26.90 20.71 18.00
N ILE A 36 27.72 21.53 18.64
CA ILE A 36 27.30 22.33 19.80
C ILE A 36 26.65 23.62 19.28
N GLY A 37 25.40 23.87 19.68
CA GLY A 37 24.69 25.09 19.31
C GLY A 37 25.38 26.33 19.89
N SER A 38 25.63 27.34 19.05
CA SER A 38 26.27 28.61 19.43
C SER A 38 25.42 29.53 20.32
N ARG A 39 24.17 29.16 20.62
CA ARG A 39 23.21 30.00 21.34
C ARG A 39 22.71 29.28 22.58
N SER A 40 22.62 30.01 23.68
CA SER A 40 21.91 29.62 24.91
C SER A 40 20.40 29.53 24.66
N CYS A 41 19.98 28.53 23.88
CA CYS A 41 18.59 28.13 23.77
C CYS A 41 18.31 27.05 24.81
N GLY A 42 17.20 27.15 25.54
CA GLY A 42 16.79 26.10 26.46
C GLY A 42 16.54 24.78 25.72
N ASP A 43 16.73 23.67 26.43
CA ASP A 43 16.47 22.33 25.89
C ASP A 43 15.03 22.20 25.39
N SER A 44 14.87 21.54 24.24
CA SER A 44 13.56 21.26 23.65
C SER A 44 13.40 19.77 23.36
N LEU A 45 12.18 19.26 23.54
CA LEU A 45 11.85 17.88 23.21
C LEU A 45 11.75 17.72 21.69
N VAL A 46 12.57 16.83 21.13
CA VAL A 46 12.62 16.55 19.70
C VAL A 46 12.28 15.08 19.45
N TRP A 47 11.35 14.85 18.52
CA TRP A 47 10.99 13.54 18.04
C TRP A 47 11.96 13.07 16.95
N HIS A 48 12.90 12.21 17.32
CA HIS A 48 13.98 11.75 16.42
C HIS A 48 13.54 10.97 15.17
N ASN A 49 12.30 10.48 15.11
CA ASN A 49 11.80 9.69 13.96
C ASN A 49 11.17 10.56 12.85
N GLU A 50 11.26 11.88 12.97
CA GLU A 50 10.79 12.83 11.98
C GLU A 50 11.87 13.87 11.72
N GLU A 51 12.14 14.18 10.46
CA GLU A 51 13.19 15.14 10.06
C GLU A 51 12.91 16.55 10.60
N THR A 52 11.64 16.86 10.84
CA THR A 52 11.19 18.13 11.44
C THR A 52 11.35 18.18 12.95
N GLY A 53 11.64 17.05 13.59
CA GLY A 53 11.67 16.95 15.04
C GLY A 53 10.29 17.01 15.73
N ALA A 54 9.21 17.21 14.98
CA ALA A 54 7.86 17.31 15.53
C ALA A 54 7.22 15.93 15.67
N PHE A 55 6.60 15.66 16.82
CA PHE A 55 5.83 14.44 17.02
C PHE A 55 4.53 14.46 16.22
N ASN A 56 4.19 13.35 15.57
CA ASN A 56 2.86 13.13 15.02
C ASN A 56 2.36 11.70 15.30
N VAL A 57 1.03 11.52 15.32
CA VAL A 57 0.40 10.23 15.65
C VAL A 57 0.81 9.13 14.68
N LYS A 58 1.07 9.46 13.41
CA LYS A 58 1.45 8.48 12.38
C LYS A 58 2.85 7.91 12.65
N SER A 59 3.84 8.74 12.99
CA SER A 59 5.18 8.28 13.35
C SER A 59 5.21 7.60 14.71
N GLY A 60 4.45 8.11 15.69
CA GLY A 60 4.25 7.43 16.97
C GLY A 60 3.69 6.01 16.79
N TYR A 61 2.65 5.86 15.98
CA TYR A 61 2.07 4.55 15.65
C TYR A 61 3.06 3.63 14.93
N TRP A 62 3.81 4.17 13.96
CA TRP A 62 4.84 3.41 13.25
C TRP A 62 5.92 2.86 14.18
N VAL A 63 6.41 3.69 15.10
CA VAL A 63 7.39 3.29 16.12
C VAL A 63 6.83 2.23 17.05
N ALA A 64 5.62 2.44 17.60
CA ALA A 64 4.97 1.49 18.47
C ALA A 64 4.75 0.13 17.78
N ARG A 65 4.32 0.14 16.51
CA ARG A 65 4.16 -1.07 15.70
C ARG A 65 5.49 -1.78 15.48
N ASN A 66 6.55 -1.05 15.14
CA ASN A 66 7.87 -1.65 14.92
C ASN A 66 8.45 -2.21 16.22
N MET A 67 8.22 -1.58 17.37
CA MET A 67 8.61 -2.12 18.69
C MET A 67 7.89 -3.43 19.01
N VAL A 68 6.60 -3.54 18.70
CA VAL A 68 5.84 -4.79 18.86
C VAL A 68 6.35 -5.87 17.92
N VAL A 69 6.66 -5.51 16.66
CA VAL A 69 7.24 -6.44 15.68
C VAL A 69 8.63 -6.90 16.14
N GLN A 70 9.50 -6.00 16.59
CA GLN A 70 10.86 -6.31 17.07
C GLN A 70 10.84 -7.13 18.37
N ALA A 71 9.97 -6.82 19.33
CA ALA A 71 9.79 -7.60 20.55
C ALA A 71 9.28 -9.03 20.26
N SER A 72 8.65 -9.23 19.11
CA SER A 72 8.16 -10.53 18.64
C SER A 72 9.15 -11.25 17.71
N SER A 73 10.30 -10.64 17.38
CA SER A 73 11.24 -11.18 16.38
C SER A 73 12.68 -11.30 16.90
N SER A 74 12.87 -12.23 17.83
CA SER A 74 14.05 -13.10 17.75
C SER A 74 13.83 -14.08 16.59
N ASN A 75 14.17 -13.64 15.36
CA ASN A 75 14.57 -14.43 14.18
C ASN A 75 14.19 -13.73 12.86
N SER A 76 15.22 -13.27 12.13
CA SER A 76 15.38 -13.39 10.67
C SER A 76 14.27 -12.96 9.70
N ALA A 77 13.37 -12.04 10.04
CA ALA A 77 12.25 -11.65 9.17
C ALA A 77 12.55 -10.47 8.19
N SER A 78 13.80 -10.06 8.03
CA SER A 78 14.16 -8.90 7.18
C SER A 78 14.49 -9.24 5.72
N SER A 79 14.90 -10.46 5.39
CA SER A 79 15.31 -10.83 4.02
C SER A 79 14.19 -11.40 3.14
N ILE A 80 13.20 -12.06 3.73
CA ILE A 80 12.04 -12.64 3.01
C ILE A 80 11.11 -11.57 2.41
N ASN A 81 11.14 -10.35 2.95
CA ASN A 81 10.10 -9.36 2.64
C ASN A 81 10.19 -8.84 1.20
N THR A 82 11.35 -8.44 0.67
CA THR A 82 11.38 -7.74 -0.63
C THR A 82 11.19 -8.65 -1.84
N ASP A 83 11.85 -9.80 -1.87
CA ASP A 83 11.88 -10.64 -3.07
C ASP A 83 10.60 -11.45 -3.25
N TRP A 84 9.97 -11.84 -2.14
CA TRP A 84 8.67 -12.50 -2.19
C TRP A 84 7.60 -11.57 -2.78
N TRP A 85 7.57 -10.29 -2.37
CA TRP A 85 6.62 -9.34 -2.95
C TRP A 85 6.87 -9.12 -4.43
N LYS A 86 8.14 -8.92 -4.86
CA LYS A 86 8.47 -8.80 -6.29
C LYS A 86 7.90 -9.99 -7.07
N ARG A 87 8.08 -11.19 -6.52
CA ARG A 87 7.60 -12.42 -7.11
C ARG A 87 6.07 -12.49 -7.19
N LEU A 88 5.37 -12.19 -6.10
CA LEU A 88 3.90 -12.11 -6.07
C LEU A 88 3.37 -11.16 -7.16
N TRP A 89 3.98 -9.98 -7.28
CA TRP A 89 3.54 -8.96 -8.23
C TRP A 89 3.82 -9.34 -9.68
N ASN A 90 4.79 -10.23 -9.93
CA ASN A 90 5.13 -10.74 -11.27
C ASN A 90 4.28 -11.94 -11.72
N LEU A 91 3.54 -12.62 -10.82
CA LEU A 91 2.70 -13.77 -11.16
C LEU A 91 1.64 -13.43 -12.23
N LYS A 92 1.32 -14.39 -13.12
CA LYS A 92 0.28 -14.26 -14.15
C LYS A 92 -1.10 -14.63 -13.60
N ILE A 93 -1.50 -13.96 -12.52
CA ILE A 93 -2.81 -14.07 -11.88
C ILE A 93 -3.51 -12.70 -11.80
N PRO A 94 -4.85 -12.65 -11.66
CA PRO A 94 -5.56 -11.39 -11.51
C PRO A 94 -5.06 -10.53 -10.35
N GLN A 95 -5.03 -9.21 -10.56
CA GLN A 95 -4.59 -8.24 -9.54
C GLN A 95 -5.40 -8.32 -8.23
N LYS A 96 -6.69 -8.68 -8.31
CA LYS A 96 -7.53 -8.90 -7.13
C LYS A 96 -7.00 -10.01 -6.22
N ILE A 97 -6.41 -11.05 -6.80
CA ILE A 97 -5.83 -12.18 -6.07
C ILE A 97 -4.52 -11.75 -5.41
N LYS A 98 -3.65 -11.04 -6.13
CA LYS A 98 -2.40 -10.49 -5.57
C LYS A 98 -2.65 -9.61 -4.34
N LYS A 99 -3.55 -8.63 -4.48
CA LYS A 99 -3.96 -7.74 -3.37
C LYS A 99 -4.55 -8.52 -2.20
N PHE A 100 -5.31 -9.58 -2.49
CA PHE A 100 -5.90 -10.42 -1.47
C PHE A 100 -4.84 -11.20 -0.69
N ILE A 101 -3.87 -11.84 -1.37
CA ILE A 101 -2.78 -12.56 -0.70
C ILE A 101 -1.98 -11.61 0.18
N TRP A 102 -1.61 -10.44 -0.35
CA TRP A 102 -0.94 -9.39 0.42
C TRP A 102 -1.71 -9.03 1.70
N LYS A 103 -3.03 -8.78 1.61
CA LYS A 103 -3.88 -8.53 2.79
C LYS A 103 -3.92 -9.71 3.77
N GLY A 104 -3.84 -10.94 3.29
CA GLY A 104 -3.80 -12.14 4.11
C GLY A 104 -2.55 -12.22 4.97
N CYS A 105 -1.40 -11.83 4.44
CA CYS A 105 -0.12 -11.82 5.15
C CYS A 105 -0.14 -10.95 6.41
N PHE A 106 -0.92 -9.87 6.39
CA PHE A 106 -1.01 -8.91 7.48
C PHE A 106 -2.24 -9.11 8.37
N ASP A 107 -2.97 -10.22 8.22
CA ASP A 107 -4.24 -10.48 8.94
C ASP A 107 -5.29 -9.37 8.73
N TRP A 108 -5.30 -8.73 7.55
CA TRP A 108 -6.23 -7.64 7.25
C TRP A 108 -7.56 -8.12 6.68
N ILE A 109 -7.63 -9.36 6.24
CA ILE A 109 -8.84 -9.99 5.71
C ILE A 109 -9.91 -10.05 6.83
N PRO A 110 -11.18 -9.73 6.53
CA PRO A 110 -12.27 -9.73 7.52
C PRO A 110 -12.74 -11.16 7.84
N THR A 111 -11.86 -12.00 8.37
CA THR A 111 -12.21 -13.32 8.90
C THR A 111 -13.08 -13.15 10.15
N MET A 112 -13.89 -14.16 10.51
CA MET A 112 -14.72 -14.08 11.73
C MET A 112 -13.88 -13.76 12.97
N TYR A 113 -12.69 -14.36 13.07
CA TYR A 113 -11.71 -14.02 14.09
C TYR A 113 -11.31 -12.54 14.10
N ASN A 114 -10.92 -12.01 12.94
CA ASN A 114 -10.47 -10.61 12.82
C ASN A 114 -11.63 -9.62 13.06
N LEU A 115 -12.86 -10.00 12.73
CA LEU A 115 -14.05 -9.22 13.05
C LEU A 115 -14.32 -9.19 14.57
N CYS A 116 -14.18 -10.33 15.26
CA CYS A 116 -14.25 -10.38 16.72
C CYS A 116 -13.16 -9.51 17.37
N LEU A 117 -11.92 -9.56 16.88
CA LEU A 117 -10.83 -8.70 17.37
C LEU A 117 -11.13 -7.20 17.18
N ARG A 118 -11.89 -6.86 16.14
CA ARG A 118 -12.37 -5.49 15.86
C ARG A 118 -13.67 -5.14 16.59
N ARG A 119 -14.11 -5.96 17.55
CA ARG A 119 -15.31 -5.78 18.36
C ARG A 119 -16.62 -5.74 17.56
N ILE A 120 -16.64 -6.38 16.39
CA ILE A 120 -17.86 -6.57 15.60
C ILE A 120 -18.60 -7.79 16.15
N PRO A 121 -19.91 -7.71 16.42
CA PRO A 121 -20.68 -8.79 17.04
C PRO A 121 -20.94 -9.93 16.06
N VAL A 122 -19.93 -10.79 15.88
CA VAL A 122 -20.01 -12.04 15.11
C VAL A 122 -19.51 -13.20 15.96
N VAL A 123 -19.89 -14.42 15.58
CA VAL A 123 -19.36 -15.63 16.22
C VAL A 123 -18.07 -16.03 15.50
N ASP A 124 -17.04 -16.39 16.25
CA ASP A 124 -15.73 -16.81 15.72
C ASP A 124 -15.73 -18.24 15.11
N ILE A 125 -16.90 -18.71 14.68
CA ILE A 125 -17.09 -20.02 14.08
C ILE A 125 -16.90 -19.93 12.56
N CYS A 126 -16.16 -20.89 12.03
CA CYS A 126 -15.99 -21.09 10.61
C CYS A 126 -17.32 -21.49 9.95
N PRO A 127 -17.83 -20.73 8.95
CA PRO A 127 -19.15 -20.99 8.34
C PRO A 127 -19.22 -22.27 7.49
N LEU A 128 -18.07 -22.91 7.22
CA LEU A 128 -18.00 -24.14 6.43
C LEU A 128 -17.79 -25.39 7.29
N CYS A 129 -16.98 -25.31 8.34
CA CYS A 129 -16.61 -26.49 9.12
C CYS A 129 -17.19 -26.51 10.53
N ASN A 130 -17.88 -25.43 10.93
CA ASN A 130 -18.50 -25.22 12.23
C ASN A 130 -17.54 -25.41 13.42
N LYS A 131 -16.24 -25.14 13.20
CA LYS A 131 -15.24 -25.07 14.28
C LYS A 131 -14.83 -23.64 14.52
N VAL A 132 -14.41 -23.35 15.74
CA VAL A 132 -13.80 -22.07 16.12
C VAL A 132 -12.58 -21.82 15.22
N SER A 133 -12.62 -20.71 14.48
CA SER A 133 -11.53 -20.25 13.62
C SER A 133 -10.71 -19.23 14.40
N LYS A 134 -9.58 -19.65 14.97
CA LYS A 134 -8.72 -18.73 15.75
C LYS A 134 -7.71 -17.96 14.91
N THR A 135 -7.59 -18.25 13.61
CA THR A 135 -6.55 -17.68 12.75
C THR A 135 -7.04 -17.47 11.32
N THR A 136 -6.43 -16.53 10.62
CA THR A 136 -6.59 -16.38 9.16
C THR A 136 -6.13 -17.64 8.44
N LEU A 137 -5.11 -18.34 8.93
CA LEU A 137 -4.65 -19.63 8.41
C LEU A 137 -5.76 -20.69 8.38
N HIS A 138 -6.58 -20.82 9.42
CA HIS A 138 -7.75 -21.72 9.39
C HIS A 138 -8.71 -21.37 8.26
N THR A 139 -8.98 -20.08 8.12
CA THR A 139 -9.90 -19.57 7.11
C THR A 139 -9.36 -19.84 5.71
N LEU A 140 -8.07 -19.61 5.47
CA LEU A 140 -7.50 -19.63 4.13
C LEU A 140 -6.94 -21.00 3.69
N TRP A 141 -6.51 -21.83 4.65
CA TRP A 141 -5.80 -23.08 4.36
C TRP A 141 -6.30 -24.25 5.21
N ASP A 142 -6.21 -24.18 6.54
CA ASP A 142 -6.27 -25.36 7.41
C ASP A 142 -7.63 -26.03 7.56
N CYS A 143 -8.70 -25.37 7.14
CA CYS A 143 -10.03 -25.92 7.24
C CYS A 143 -10.16 -27.33 6.61
N LYS A 144 -10.73 -28.25 7.40
CA LYS A 144 -10.90 -29.66 7.03
C LYS A 144 -11.70 -29.87 5.74
N ILE A 145 -12.63 -28.97 5.45
CA ILE A 145 -13.50 -29.04 4.25
C ILE A 145 -12.64 -28.97 2.97
N PHE A 146 -11.55 -28.21 2.98
CA PHE A 146 -10.64 -28.08 1.84
C PHE A 146 -9.47 -29.08 1.87
N LYS A 147 -9.48 -30.07 2.78
CA LYS A 147 -8.42 -31.09 2.86
C LYS A 147 -8.30 -31.87 1.55
N HIS A 148 -9.43 -32.21 0.92
CA HIS A 148 -9.44 -32.95 -0.34
C HIS A 148 -8.89 -32.11 -1.50
N ALA A 149 -9.38 -30.87 -1.68
CA ALA A 149 -8.88 -29.93 -2.68
C ALA A 149 -7.37 -29.67 -2.55
N ARG A 150 -6.86 -29.54 -1.32
CA ARG A 150 -5.42 -29.42 -1.07
C ARG A 150 -4.64 -30.66 -1.50
N LYS A 151 -5.12 -31.86 -1.16
CA LYS A 151 -4.47 -33.11 -1.57
C LYS A 151 -4.40 -33.29 -3.09
N GLN A 152 -5.42 -32.83 -3.82
CA GLN A 152 -5.41 -32.86 -5.29
C GLN A 152 -4.35 -31.95 -5.89
N TRP A 153 -4.06 -30.82 -5.23
CA TRP A 153 -3.08 -29.86 -5.72
C TRP A 153 -1.64 -30.10 -5.26
N ILE A 154 -1.42 -30.35 -3.96
CA ILE A 154 -0.09 -30.31 -3.31
C ILE A 154 0.91 -31.13 -4.14
N PRO A 155 1.84 -30.48 -4.85
CA PRO A 155 2.81 -31.20 -5.66
C PRO A 155 3.70 -32.07 -4.77
N SER A 156 4.17 -33.19 -5.33
CA SER A 156 4.89 -34.23 -4.59
C SER A 156 6.13 -33.72 -3.85
N ASN A 157 6.76 -32.65 -4.36
CA ASN A 157 8.05 -32.11 -3.92
C ASN A 157 7.95 -30.71 -3.30
N THR A 158 6.95 -30.45 -2.45
CA THR A 158 6.77 -29.12 -1.83
C THR A 158 6.91 -29.16 -0.32
N GLN A 159 7.39 -28.05 0.25
CA GLN A 159 7.41 -27.82 1.71
C GLN A 159 6.00 -27.57 2.28
N ILE A 160 4.97 -27.58 1.43
CA ILE A 160 3.58 -27.32 1.80
C ILE A 160 2.90 -28.60 2.35
N ARG A 161 3.51 -29.22 3.34
CA ARG A 161 3.03 -30.46 3.99
C ARG A 161 3.04 -30.43 5.52
N GLY A 162 3.47 -29.32 6.10
CA GLY A 162 3.71 -29.15 7.54
C GLY A 162 2.57 -28.45 8.28
N GLN A 163 2.81 -28.19 9.57
CA GLN A 163 2.02 -27.26 10.37
C GLN A 163 2.63 -25.86 10.27
N TYR A 164 1.79 -24.83 10.15
CA TYR A 164 2.21 -23.43 10.02
C TYR A 164 1.70 -22.65 11.23
N LYS A 165 2.47 -21.70 11.76
CA LYS A 165 2.02 -20.92 12.92
C LYS A 165 0.96 -19.90 12.51
N ASN A 166 1.12 -19.32 11.32
CA ASN A 166 0.23 -18.31 10.77
C ASN A 166 0.21 -18.41 9.21
N PHE A 167 -0.56 -17.53 8.57
CA PHE A 167 -0.66 -17.53 7.10
C PHE A 167 0.62 -17.05 6.39
N PHE A 168 1.40 -16.18 7.04
CA PHE A 168 2.70 -15.74 6.53
C PHE A 168 3.71 -16.89 6.49
N ASP A 169 3.80 -17.72 7.53
CA ASP A 169 4.65 -18.91 7.56
C ASP A 169 4.31 -19.89 6.42
N LEU A 170 3.02 -20.08 6.14
CA LEU A 170 2.57 -20.88 4.99
C LEU A 170 3.05 -20.29 3.66
N LEU A 171 2.99 -18.97 3.52
CA LEU A 171 3.47 -18.28 2.31
C LEU A 171 4.98 -18.37 2.16
N ASP A 172 5.72 -18.32 3.26
CA ASP A 172 7.17 -18.49 3.23
C ASP A 172 7.55 -19.90 2.76
N CYS A 173 6.86 -20.93 3.24
CA CYS A 173 7.01 -22.30 2.72
C CYS A 173 6.59 -22.43 1.24
N SER A 174 5.71 -21.55 0.74
CA SER A 174 5.34 -21.52 -0.67
C SER A 174 6.39 -20.85 -1.57
N SER A 175 7.40 -20.19 -0.98
CA SER A 175 8.52 -19.59 -1.72
C SER A 175 9.32 -20.61 -2.53
N SER A 176 9.33 -21.88 -2.13
CA SER A 176 10.02 -22.94 -2.88
C SER A 176 9.27 -23.43 -4.12
N LEU A 177 8.01 -23.02 -4.31
CA LEU A 177 7.21 -23.43 -5.47
C LEU A 177 7.75 -22.83 -6.76
N GLY A 178 7.55 -23.47 -7.90
CA GLY A 178 7.69 -22.81 -9.21
C GLY A 178 6.63 -21.73 -9.43
N GLU A 179 6.79 -20.89 -10.46
CA GLU A 179 5.81 -19.81 -10.72
C GLU A 179 4.41 -20.36 -10.97
N GLU A 180 4.25 -21.37 -11.82
CA GLU A 180 2.94 -21.94 -12.13
C GLU A 180 2.25 -22.55 -10.89
N ASP A 181 3.00 -23.25 -10.05
CA ASP A 181 2.47 -23.81 -8.81
C ASP A 181 2.09 -22.70 -7.82
N LEU A 182 2.86 -21.62 -7.76
CA LEU A 182 2.57 -20.46 -6.91
C LEU A 182 1.32 -19.71 -7.40
N GLU A 183 1.10 -19.61 -8.71
CA GLU A 183 -0.13 -19.06 -9.30
C GLU A 183 -1.36 -19.89 -8.91
N VAL A 184 -1.25 -21.22 -9.01
CA VAL A 184 -2.31 -22.15 -8.59
C VAL A 184 -2.55 -22.03 -7.09
N PHE A 185 -1.49 -22.01 -6.27
CA PHE A 185 -1.58 -21.83 -4.82
C PHE A 185 -2.35 -20.56 -4.45
N CYS A 186 -1.91 -19.40 -4.93
CA CYS A 186 -2.56 -18.12 -4.63
C CYS A 186 -4.03 -18.10 -5.05
N THR A 187 -4.35 -18.75 -6.18
CA THR A 187 -5.72 -18.83 -6.69
C THR A 187 -6.59 -19.77 -5.86
N ILE A 188 -6.07 -20.91 -5.40
CA ILE A 188 -6.76 -21.80 -4.46
C ILE A 188 -7.09 -21.05 -3.17
N VAL A 189 -6.12 -20.37 -2.58
CA VAL A 189 -6.31 -19.62 -1.33
C VAL A 189 -7.40 -18.54 -1.49
N TRP A 190 -7.41 -17.83 -2.62
CA TRP A 190 -8.47 -16.87 -2.94
C TRP A 190 -9.83 -17.54 -3.19
N ARG A 191 -9.86 -18.67 -3.90
CA ARG A 191 -11.09 -19.43 -4.18
C ARG A 191 -11.72 -19.93 -2.89
N VAL A 192 -10.93 -20.48 -1.98
CA VAL A 192 -11.33 -20.87 -0.62
C VAL A 192 -12.03 -19.72 0.10
N TRP A 193 -11.43 -18.53 0.09
CA TRP A 193 -12.03 -17.34 0.68
C TRP A 193 -13.33 -16.93 -0.02
N SER A 194 -13.38 -16.96 -1.34
CA SER A 194 -14.58 -16.59 -2.09
C SER A 194 -15.78 -17.50 -1.77
N LEU A 195 -15.55 -18.81 -1.63
CA LEU A 195 -16.57 -19.80 -1.27
C LEU A 195 -17.12 -19.56 0.14
N ARG A 196 -16.23 -19.18 1.07
CA ARG A 196 -16.64 -18.82 2.43
C ARG A 196 -17.51 -17.59 2.45
N ASN A 197 -17.10 -16.54 1.77
CA ASN A 197 -17.89 -15.31 1.69
C ASN A 197 -19.24 -15.57 1.04
N ALA A 198 -19.27 -16.33 -0.06
CA ALA A 198 -20.51 -16.73 -0.70
C ALA A 198 -21.46 -17.43 0.31
N LYS A 199 -20.94 -18.40 1.08
CA LYS A 199 -21.72 -19.08 2.12
C LYS A 199 -22.22 -18.13 3.22
N THR A 200 -21.36 -17.24 3.72
CA THR A 200 -21.71 -16.25 4.75
C THR A 200 -22.81 -15.30 4.28
N HIS A 201 -22.83 -14.96 2.99
CA HIS A 201 -23.82 -14.04 2.38
C HIS A 201 -25.01 -14.77 1.73
N GLY A 202 -25.25 -16.05 2.07
CA GLY A 202 -26.44 -16.77 1.65
C GLY A 202 -26.46 -17.23 0.19
N ALA A 203 -25.31 -17.27 -0.49
CA ALA A 203 -25.23 -17.81 -1.84
C ALA A 203 -25.55 -19.32 -1.87
N PRO A 204 -26.05 -19.84 -3.01
CA PRO A 204 -26.33 -21.26 -3.17
C PRO A 204 -25.09 -22.12 -2.95
N TYR A 205 -25.32 -23.38 -2.55
CA TYR A 205 -24.26 -24.35 -2.31
C TYR A 205 -23.35 -24.46 -3.54
N THR A 206 -22.05 -24.38 -3.32
CA THR A 206 -21.03 -24.60 -4.34
C THR A 206 -20.17 -25.79 -3.90
N ASP A 207 -19.90 -26.72 -4.81
CA ASP A 207 -19.06 -27.87 -4.49
C ASP A 207 -17.63 -27.43 -4.14
N VAL A 208 -17.16 -27.87 -2.99
CA VAL A 208 -15.83 -27.57 -2.47
C VAL A 208 -14.77 -28.51 -3.05
N CYS A 209 -15.19 -29.64 -3.61
CA CYS A 209 -14.32 -30.59 -4.31
C CYS A 209 -13.77 -30.00 -5.61
N ASP A 210 -14.52 -29.11 -6.27
CA ASP A 210 -14.15 -28.52 -7.56
C ASP A 210 -13.15 -27.36 -7.46
N VAL A 211 -12.67 -27.02 -6.26
CA VAL A 211 -11.74 -25.89 -6.07
C VAL A 211 -10.51 -25.99 -6.95
N PHE A 212 -9.91 -27.18 -7.07
CA PHE A 212 -8.72 -27.38 -7.87
C PHE A 212 -9.01 -27.32 -9.37
N VAL A 213 -10.05 -28.01 -9.83
CA VAL A 213 -10.50 -28.01 -11.23
C VAL A 213 -10.87 -26.59 -11.66
N TRP A 214 -11.70 -25.91 -10.87
CA TRP A 214 -12.08 -24.51 -11.08
C TRP A 214 -10.85 -23.61 -11.16
N THR A 215 -9.86 -23.81 -10.28
CA THR A 215 -8.63 -23.01 -10.30
C THR A 215 -7.86 -23.19 -11.60
N LYS A 216 -7.75 -24.42 -12.10
CA LYS A 216 -7.08 -24.70 -13.38
C LYS A 216 -7.81 -24.04 -14.54
N CYS A 217 -9.14 -24.20 -14.65
CA CYS A 217 -9.95 -23.55 -15.68
C CYS A 217 -9.84 -22.02 -15.61
N PHE A 218 -10.02 -21.44 -14.42
CA PHE A 218 -9.94 -20.00 -14.20
C PHE A 218 -8.58 -19.41 -14.61
N LEU A 219 -7.48 -20.10 -14.29
CA LEU A 219 -6.14 -19.65 -14.67
C LEU A 219 -5.87 -19.81 -16.16
N LEU A 220 -6.37 -20.87 -16.79
CA LEU A 220 -6.29 -21.05 -18.24
C LEU A 220 -7.04 -19.92 -18.95
N GLU A 221 -8.31 -19.70 -18.62
CA GLU A 221 -9.13 -18.61 -19.18
C GLU A 221 -8.46 -17.24 -18.98
N TYR A 222 -7.98 -16.97 -17.76
CA TYR A 222 -7.28 -15.72 -17.46
C TYR A 222 -6.03 -15.55 -18.32
N LYS A 223 -5.21 -16.60 -18.48
CA LYS A 223 -4.00 -16.55 -19.29
C LYS A 223 -4.36 -16.39 -20.77
N GLU A 224 -5.35 -17.09 -21.30
CA GLU A 224 -5.79 -16.98 -22.70
C GLU A 224 -6.26 -15.56 -23.03
N CYS A 225 -7.13 -14.99 -22.19
CA CYS A 225 -7.63 -13.62 -22.34
C CYS A 225 -6.49 -12.59 -22.30
N ASN A 226 -5.49 -12.78 -21.45
CA ASN A 226 -4.36 -11.84 -21.34
C ASN A 226 -3.22 -12.11 -22.34
N MET A 227 -3.08 -13.33 -22.87
CA MET A 227 -2.16 -13.66 -23.96
C MET A 227 -2.65 -13.09 -25.30
N GLY A 228 -3.97 -13.07 -25.53
CA GLY A 228 -4.58 -12.39 -26.68
C GLY A 228 -4.33 -10.87 -26.68
N VAL A 229 -4.35 -10.25 -25.49
CA VAL A 229 -3.98 -8.83 -25.31
C VAL A 229 -2.47 -8.60 -25.47
N ALA A 230 -1.63 -9.57 -25.13
CA ALA A 230 -0.17 -9.47 -25.29
C ALA A 230 0.30 -9.56 -26.76
N LYS A 231 -0.42 -10.28 -27.63
CA LYS A 231 -0.14 -10.27 -29.09
C LYS A 231 -0.59 -8.98 -29.79
N ASN A 232 -1.64 -8.32 -29.28
CA ASN A 232 -2.02 -6.96 -29.70
C ASN A 232 -1.25 -5.84 -28.96
N ARG A 233 -0.23 -6.20 -28.17
CA ARG A 233 0.75 -5.27 -27.60
C ARG A 233 2.00 -5.10 -28.49
N SER A 234 1.91 -5.40 -29.79
CA SER A 234 2.85 -4.82 -30.74
C SER A 234 2.67 -3.30 -30.74
N MET A 235 3.64 -2.60 -30.16
CA MET A 235 3.79 -1.14 -30.20
C MET A 235 2.53 -0.30 -29.89
N VAL A 236 1.83 -0.58 -28.79
CA VAL A 236 1.35 0.57 -28.01
C VAL A 236 2.50 0.97 -27.12
N SER A 237 3.42 1.76 -27.71
CA SER A 237 4.26 2.68 -26.95
C SER A 237 3.43 3.16 -25.77
N ARG A 238 3.99 3.08 -24.55
CA ARG A 238 3.52 3.97 -23.49
C ARG A 238 3.65 5.36 -24.11
N ARG A 239 2.58 5.86 -24.71
CA ARG A 239 2.45 7.28 -24.96
C ARG A 239 2.52 7.83 -23.55
N ASN A 240 3.71 8.30 -23.17
CA ASN A 240 3.77 9.51 -22.40
C ASN A 240 2.78 10.42 -23.12
N VAL A 241 1.58 10.57 -22.56
CA VAL A 241 0.62 11.54 -23.05
C VAL A 241 1.25 12.86 -22.66
N LEU A 242 2.30 13.24 -23.41
CA LEU A 242 2.82 14.58 -23.43
C LEU A 242 1.61 15.42 -23.82
N TRP A 243 1.29 16.38 -22.96
CA TRP A 243 0.26 17.36 -23.22
C TRP A 243 0.37 17.81 -24.68
N SER A 244 -0.73 17.68 -25.44
CA SER A 244 -0.79 18.13 -26.82
C SER A 244 -1.70 19.35 -26.94
N PRO A 245 -1.32 20.36 -27.73
CA PRO A 245 -2.21 21.49 -27.99
C PRO A 245 -3.46 21.02 -28.77
N PRO A 246 -4.59 21.74 -28.64
CA PRO A 246 -5.79 21.51 -29.44
C PRO A 246 -5.55 21.78 -30.94
N SER A 247 -6.46 21.33 -31.80
CA SER A 247 -6.42 21.67 -33.23
C SER A 247 -6.58 23.19 -33.46
N PRO A 248 -6.04 23.74 -34.56
CA PRO A 248 -6.18 25.17 -34.89
C PRO A 248 -7.62 25.66 -34.85
N GLY A 249 -7.83 26.84 -34.27
CA GLY A 249 -9.17 27.42 -34.07
C GLY A 249 -9.91 26.93 -32.82
N PHE A 250 -9.33 26.04 -32.02
CA PHE A 250 -9.93 25.53 -30.80
C PHE A 250 -9.09 25.85 -29.56
N PHE A 251 -9.77 25.87 -28.41
CA PHE A 251 -9.16 26.05 -27.10
C PHE A 251 -9.28 24.79 -26.24
N LYS A 252 -8.25 24.56 -25.42
CA LYS A 252 -8.21 23.50 -24.41
C LYS A 252 -8.04 24.13 -23.03
N VAL A 253 -8.81 23.68 -22.05
CA VAL A 253 -8.60 24.05 -20.65
C VAL A 253 -7.90 22.91 -19.91
N ASN A 254 -6.86 23.25 -19.16
CA ASN A 254 -6.27 22.42 -18.14
C ASN A 254 -6.76 22.90 -16.78
N CYS A 255 -7.28 22.00 -15.96
CA CYS A 255 -7.78 22.32 -14.62
C CYS A 255 -7.28 21.31 -13.58
N ASP A 256 -7.06 21.80 -12.36
CA ASP A 256 -6.57 21.04 -11.20
C ASP A 256 -7.13 21.66 -9.91
N ALA A 257 -7.33 20.86 -8.86
CA ALA A 257 -7.80 21.29 -7.56
C ALA A 257 -6.83 20.95 -6.41
N ALA A 258 -6.56 21.94 -5.57
CA ALA A 258 -5.76 21.78 -4.36
C ALA A 258 -6.63 21.91 -3.10
N ILE A 259 -6.58 20.92 -2.20
CA ILE A 259 -7.38 20.90 -0.97
C ILE A 259 -6.52 21.30 0.24
N ASP A 260 -6.88 22.39 0.92
CA ASP A 260 -6.34 22.80 2.22
C ASP A 260 -7.25 22.28 3.34
N VAL A 261 -6.94 21.07 3.83
CA VAL A 261 -7.72 20.41 4.91
C VAL A 261 -7.68 21.21 6.22
N ARG A 262 -6.58 21.89 6.51
CA ARG A 262 -6.42 22.65 7.76
C ARG A 262 -7.19 23.97 7.73
N GLY A 263 -7.17 24.65 6.59
CA GLY A 263 -7.86 25.93 6.40
C GLY A 263 -9.29 25.82 5.89
N GLY A 264 -9.78 24.62 5.55
CA GLY A 264 -11.16 24.41 5.05
C GLY A 264 -11.44 25.07 3.71
N ARG A 265 -10.43 25.09 2.83
CA ARG A 265 -10.49 25.77 1.52
C ARG A 265 -10.03 24.84 0.42
N ILE A 266 -10.51 25.13 -0.79
CA ILE A 266 -10.13 24.43 -2.01
C ILE A 266 -9.75 25.48 -3.03
N GLY A 267 -8.53 25.37 -3.54
CA GLY A 267 -8.02 26.18 -4.65
C GLY A 267 -8.25 25.46 -5.98
N PHE A 268 -8.50 26.22 -7.03
CA PHE A 268 -8.65 25.73 -8.40
C PHE A 268 -7.66 26.49 -9.29
N GLY A 269 -6.85 25.76 -10.04
CA GLY A 269 -5.98 26.31 -11.08
C GLY A 269 -6.57 26.03 -12.45
N LEU A 270 -6.75 27.06 -13.28
CA LEU A 270 -7.33 26.95 -14.62
C LEU A 270 -6.39 27.62 -15.64
N VAL A 271 -6.10 26.93 -16.73
CA VAL A 271 -5.27 27.47 -17.83
C VAL A 271 -5.90 27.09 -19.16
N ILE A 272 -6.28 28.09 -19.96
CA ILE A 272 -6.79 27.91 -21.32
C ILE A 272 -5.65 28.14 -22.31
N ARG A 273 -5.44 27.19 -23.23
CA ARG A 273 -4.39 27.24 -24.25
C ARG A 273 -4.95 27.11 -25.67
N ASP A 274 -4.27 27.75 -26.62
CA ASP A 274 -4.54 27.63 -28.05
C ASP A 274 -3.76 26.48 -28.71
N SER A 275 -3.89 26.35 -30.03
CA SER A 275 -3.22 25.34 -30.83
C SER A 275 -1.70 25.48 -30.92
N THR A 276 -1.13 26.62 -30.52
CA THR A 276 0.32 26.82 -30.44
C THR A 276 0.89 26.44 -29.07
N GLY A 277 0.00 26.15 -28.10
CA GLY A 277 0.36 25.96 -26.70
C GLY A 277 0.47 27.27 -25.92
N GLY A 278 0.17 28.40 -26.54
CA GLY A 278 0.10 29.70 -25.91
C GLY A 278 -1.02 29.76 -24.89
N VAL A 279 -0.76 30.37 -23.74
CA VAL A 279 -1.77 30.59 -22.70
C VAL A 279 -2.62 31.79 -23.10
N MET A 280 -3.91 31.55 -23.34
CA MET A 280 -4.88 32.56 -23.75
C MET A 280 -5.55 33.22 -22.54
N ALA A 281 -5.78 32.44 -21.48
CA ALA A 281 -6.34 32.91 -20.23
C ALA A 281 -5.93 31.97 -19.09
N SER A 282 -5.77 32.52 -17.89
CA SER A 282 -5.56 31.72 -16.68
C SER A 282 -6.35 32.29 -15.51
N SER A 283 -6.72 31.44 -14.57
CA SER A 283 -7.46 31.84 -13.37
C SER A 283 -7.04 30.99 -12.19
N SER A 284 -6.95 31.63 -11.02
CA SER A 284 -6.85 30.96 -9.74
C SER A 284 -8.06 31.35 -8.91
N GLN A 285 -8.80 30.36 -8.44
CA GLN A 285 -10.04 30.57 -7.68
C GLN A 285 -9.97 29.81 -6.37
N VAL A 286 -10.65 30.33 -5.34
CA VAL A 286 -10.73 29.67 -4.04
C VAL A 286 -12.19 29.55 -3.63
N MET A 287 -12.54 28.45 -3.00
CA MET A 287 -13.84 28.22 -2.40
C MET A 287 -13.69 27.64 -1.00
N ALA A 288 -14.50 28.12 -0.06
CA ALA A 288 -14.62 27.49 1.25
C ALA A 288 -15.39 26.16 1.10
N GLY A 289 -14.87 25.08 1.67
CA GLY A 289 -15.53 23.78 1.58
C GLY A 289 -14.62 22.61 1.93
N TYR A 290 -15.26 21.50 2.27
CA TYR A 290 -14.62 20.22 2.55
C TYR A 290 -15.15 19.19 1.54
N PHE A 291 -14.46 19.06 0.41
CA PHE A 291 -14.75 18.04 -0.59
C PHE A 291 -13.67 16.97 -0.59
N ASN A 292 -14.02 15.78 -1.07
CA ASN A 292 -13.01 14.79 -1.41
C ASN A 292 -12.32 15.20 -2.73
N ALA A 293 -11.16 14.58 -3.03
CA ALA A 293 -10.37 14.92 -4.22
C ALA A 293 -11.19 14.83 -5.53
N GLN A 294 -11.99 13.77 -5.69
CA GLN A 294 -12.80 13.57 -6.90
C GLN A 294 -13.85 14.67 -7.12
N ALA A 295 -14.52 15.11 -6.05
CA ALA A 295 -15.48 16.20 -6.12
C ALA A 295 -14.79 17.55 -6.34
N ALA A 296 -13.60 17.76 -5.78
CA ALA A 296 -12.81 18.98 -6.01
C ALA A 296 -12.38 19.09 -7.49
N GLU A 297 -11.88 18.01 -8.08
CA GLU A 297 -11.53 17.95 -9.51
C GLU A 297 -12.73 18.18 -10.43
N ALA A 298 -13.88 17.54 -10.14
CA ALA A 298 -15.10 17.75 -10.92
C ALA A 298 -15.57 19.22 -10.89
N ILE A 299 -15.39 19.91 -9.76
CA ILE A 299 -15.68 21.34 -9.64
C ILE A 299 -14.64 22.17 -10.39
N ALA A 300 -13.37 21.75 -10.44
CA ALA A 300 -12.32 22.40 -11.23
C ALA A 300 -12.68 22.39 -12.73
N ILE A 301 -13.15 21.24 -13.24
CA ILE A 301 -13.66 21.08 -14.61
C ILE A 301 -14.83 22.04 -14.87
N LEU A 302 -15.84 22.05 -13.98
CA LEU A 302 -16.99 22.93 -14.11
C LEU A 302 -16.58 24.41 -14.17
N ARG A 303 -15.70 24.84 -13.26
CA ARG A 303 -15.18 26.21 -13.21
C ARG A 303 -14.33 26.54 -14.43
N GLY A 304 -13.57 25.58 -14.97
CA GLY A 304 -12.83 25.72 -16.22
C GLY A 304 -13.73 26.02 -17.42
N ILE A 305 -14.85 25.29 -17.54
CA ILE A 305 -15.85 25.51 -18.59
C ILE A 305 -16.53 26.87 -18.43
N GLN A 306 -16.81 27.28 -17.20
CA GLN A 306 -17.46 28.56 -16.93
C GLN A 306 -16.54 29.74 -17.23
N PHE A 307 -15.29 29.65 -16.75
CA PHE A 307 -14.24 30.63 -17.03
C PHE A 307 -14.00 30.81 -18.53
N SER A 308 -14.08 29.74 -19.32
CA SER A 308 -13.92 29.82 -20.77
C SER A 308 -15.05 30.59 -21.44
N LYS A 309 -16.30 30.37 -21.01
CA LYS A 309 -17.46 31.11 -21.51
C LYS A 309 -17.34 32.60 -21.17
N ASP A 310 -16.98 32.91 -19.94
CA ASP A 310 -16.81 34.28 -19.46
C ASP A 310 -15.68 35.02 -20.20
N SER A 311 -14.65 34.28 -20.63
CA SER A 311 -13.53 34.81 -21.41
C SER A 311 -13.80 34.90 -22.92
N GLY A 312 -14.97 34.45 -23.39
CA GLY A 312 -15.29 34.35 -24.82
C GLY A 312 -14.49 33.28 -25.58
N LEU A 313 -13.88 32.33 -24.86
CA LEU A 313 -13.04 31.25 -25.40
C LEU A 313 -13.83 29.94 -25.36
N TYR A 314 -14.43 29.57 -26.48
CA TYR A 314 -15.22 28.33 -26.59
C TYR A 314 -14.30 27.10 -26.61
N LEU A 315 -14.43 26.26 -25.59
CA LEU A 315 -13.61 25.06 -25.43
C LEU A 315 -14.11 23.90 -26.26
N CYS A 316 -13.18 23.13 -26.82
CA CYS A 316 -13.46 21.80 -27.37
C CYS A 316 -12.82 20.67 -26.55
N TYR A 317 -11.89 21.01 -25.66
CA TYR A 317 -11.14 20.04 -24.88
C TYR A 317 -11.02 20.49 -23.42
N VAL A 318 -11.21 19.55 -22.51
CA VAL A 318 -10.93 19.68 -21.08
C VAL A 318 -9.93 18.59 -20.71
N GLU A 319 -8.92 18.94 -19.93
CA GLU A 319 -7.90 18.02 -19.45
C GLU A 319 -7.68 18.23 -17.95
N SER A 320 -7.89 17.18 -17.17
CA SER A 320 -7.76 17.10 -15.70
C SER A 320 -7.13 15.76 -15.34
N ASP A 321 -6.58 15.63 -14.14
CA ASP A 321 -5.98 14.41 -13.60
C ASP A 321 -6.99 13.45 -12.93
N LEU A 322 -8.29 13.79 -12.96
CA LEU A 322 -9.42 12.95 -12.51
C LEU A 322 -9.49 11.58 -13.19
#